data_AF-A0A8H2ZHZ6-F1
#
_entry.id   AF-A0A8H2ZHZ6-F1
#
_cell.length_a   1.000
_cell.length_b   1.000
_cell.length_c   1.000
_cell.angle_alpha   90.00
_cell.angle_beta   90.00
_cell.angle_gamma   90.00
#
_symmetry.space_group_name_H-M   'P 1'
#
loop_
_entity.id
_entity.type
_entity.pdbx_description
1 polymer ?
#
loop_
_entity_poly.entity_id
_entity_poly.type
_entity_poly.pdbx_seq_one_letter_code
_entity_poly.pdbx_strand_id
1 'polypeptide(L)'
;MDSDDSDYPLGYGGYRSESIPRDTSGATQPNPNTTNNIIQARNATQDDGSNVRASGPSAEGNIVSTNTTISTNVTATGVGSNLTSREFQTFIIDQMMKIQEQNETLRHKVETLEQEQEAYYLNNAKRLESGFKDIKKSVTEVSQLKKLFKEVVGIMSGERLRFLDHSDENAVDPITRTLGQEDTDYYGSGQGRTEVDYAREAHDRSILLNSDRIVVKRETDGDDGNLPLLSDQIIRNTYTATSTIPDRLNVRLPGHQHPGVISRAQVLEDEHARDSLIAAQEEGDREMENAIRTDLWKNYKMNIAIQSVYDVAKEYYEGFPGKPSLLQLERKFGSTWRRQRGQRVLFAKRKCLISRIENIIKNPKQYNLPEGIKRNQAIKVLENIRLGNNSYKGNICLMSISQLYEYLSRKDDKVEDYSLNIKQRGIPRRLILQRQREDTIMRNIQESQSASSETPGETLTGEYEQNQEHEPDELEPGQNVSENNSTNFDNIT
;
A
#
# COMPACT_ATOMS: atom_id res chain seq x y z
N MET A 1 2.21 52.62 -35.42
CA MET A 1 3.11 52.53 -34.25
C MET A 1 3.16 51.08 -33.88
N ASP A 2 4.13 50.44 -34.50
CA ASP A 2 4.46 49.04 -34.38
C ASP A 2 5.11 48.79 -33.03
N SER A 3 4.71 47.72 -32.35
CA SER A 3 5.43 47.18 -31.20
C SER A 3 5.31 45.67 -31.26
N ASP A 4 6.13 45.16 -32.18
CA ASP A 4 6.78 43.86 -32.15
C ASP A 4 7.69 43.78 -30.91
N ASP A 5 7.67 42.65 -30.20
CA ASP A 5 8.70 42.16 -29.27
C ASP A 5 8.09 41.21 -28.21
N SER A 6 8.25 39.90 -28.41
CA SER A 6 8.86 39.01 -27.40
C SER A 6 8.89 37.56 -27.87
N ASP A 7 9.98 37.25 -28.56
CA ASP A 7 10.50 35.89 -28.72
C ASP A 7 10.75 35.24 -27.36
N TYR A 8 10.05 34.14 -27.07
CA TYR A 8 10.41 33.22 -25.99
C TYR A 8 11.05 31.96 -26.60
N PRO A 9 12.32 31.65 -26.29
CA PRO A 9 12.98 30.48 -26.85
C PRO A 9 12.50 29.19 -26.18
N LEU A 10 11.92 28.31 -26.98
CA LEU A 10 11.65 26.91 -26.67
C LEU A 10 12.98 26.13 -26.72
N GLY A 11 13.56 25.85 -25.56
CA GLY A 11 14.79 25.06 -25.47
C GLY A 11 14.96 24.36 -24.14
N TYR A 12 14.35 23.19 -23.97
CA TYR A 12 14.81 22.20 -22.98
C TYR A 12 14.85 20.82 -23.64
N GLY A 13 15.99 20.53 -24.25
CA GLY A 13 16.37 19.23 -24.76
C GLY A 13 16.89 18.31 -23.64
N GLY A 14 16.44 17.05 -23.71
CA GLY A 14 17.25 15.85 -23.54
C GLY A 14 18.19 15.72 -22.32
N TYR A 15 17.67 15.21 -21.20
CA TYR A 15 18.48 14.41 -20.29
C TYR A 15 18.37 12.93 -20.69
N ARG A 16 19.31 12.51 -21.53
CA ARG A 16 19.62 11.11 -21.84
C ARG A 16 20.48 10.58 -20.68
N SER A 17 19.86 9.89 -19.73
CA SER A 17 20.60 9.17 -18.69
C SER A 17 21.06 7.84 -19.26
N GLU A 18 22.35 7.75 -19.58
CA GLU A 18 23.03 6.49 -19.86
C GLU A 18 23.11 5.67 -18.57
N SER A 19 22.48 4.51 -18.61
CA SER A 19 22.49 3.49 -17.56
C SER A 19 23.82 2.75 -17.56
N ILE A 20 24.60 2.91 -16.49
CA ILE A 20 25.76 2.08 -16.17
C ILE A 20 25.25 0.68 -15.76
N PRO A 21 25.64 -0.41 -16.42
CA PRO A 21 25.33 -1.77 -15.97
C PRO A 21 26.21 -2.08 -14.76
N ARG A 22 25.58 -2.41 -13.64
CA ARG A 22 26.26 -2.88 -12.43
C ARG A 22 26.13 -4.40 -12.37
N ASP A 23 27.20 -5.08 -12.74
CA ASP A 23 27.36 -6.51 -12.51
C ASP A 23 27.32 -6.80 -11.01
N THR A 24 26.37 -7.64 -10.60
CA THR A 24 26.36 -8.29 -9.28
C THR A 24 26.21 -9.79 -9.50
N SER A 25 27.32 -10.44 -9.83
CA SER A 25 27.51 -11.88 -9.70
C SER A 25 27.96 -12.21 -8.28
N GLY A 26 27.41 -13.27 -7.70
CA GLY A 26 27.99 -13.98 -6.56
C GLY A 26 27.34 -13.73 -5.19
N ALA A 27 26.29 -14.51 -4.87
CA ALA A 27 26.02 -14.93 -3.49
C ALA A 27 25.11 -16.17 -3.51
N THR A 28 25.72 -17.33 -3.74
CA THR A 28 25.14 -18.65 -3.46
C THR A 28 25.04 -18.79 -1.94
N GLN A 29 23.83 -18.99 -1.40
CA GLN A 29 23.60 -19.36 -0.01
C GLN A 29 22.73 -20.62 0.05
N PRO A 30 22.97 -21.50 1.03
CA PRO A 30 22.55 -22.89 0.99
C PRO A 30 21.12 -23.13 1.46
N ASN A 31 20.56 -24.18 0.88
CA ASN A 31 19.27 -24.80 1.13
C ASN A 31 19.21 -25.46 2.53
N PRO A 32 18.12 -25.28 3.32
CA PRO A 32 17.81 -26.20 4.41
C PRO A 32 16.56 -27.03 4.13
N ASN A 33 16.82 -28.34 4.04
CA ASN A 33 15.97 -29.52 4.27
C ASN A 33 14.51 -29.32 4.73
N THR A 34 13.62 -29.72 3.82
CA THR A 34 12.60 -30.79 3.94
C THR A 34 12.23 -31.31 5.34
N THR A 35 10.97 -31.07 5.73
CA THR A 35 10.22 -31.98 6.62
C THR A 35 8.90 -32.33 5.93
N ASN A 36 8.77 -33.59 5.53
CA ASN A 36 7.59 -34.18 4.90
C ASN A 36 6.45 -34.33 5.92
N ASN A 37 5.23 -33.96 5.54
CA ASN A 37 4.03 -34.57 6.12
C ASN A 37 3.05 -34.90 4.99
N ILE A 38 2.78 -36.21 4.89
CA ILE A 38 1.93 -36.88 3.91
C ILE A 38 0.50 -36.86 4.44
N ILE A 39 -0.45 -36.27 3.71
CA ILE A 39 -1.87 -36.62 3.81
C ILE A 39 -2.41 -36.77 2.38
N GLN A 40 -2.82 -38.00 2.06
CA GLN A 40 -3.52 -38.37 0.84
C GLN A 40 -5.01 -38.03 0.94
N ALA A 41 -5.61 -37.51 -0.13
CA ALA A 41 -7.05 -37.67 -0.38
C ALA A 41 -7.34 -37.62 -1.90
N ARG A 42 -8.25 -38.51 -2.32
CA ARG A 42 -8.64 -38.90 -3.68
C ARG A 42 -9.89 -38.17 -4.17
N ASN A 43 -9.95 -37.96 -5.51
CA ASN A 43 -11.10 -38.04 -6.45
C ASN A 43 -12.35 -37.15 -6.21
N ALA A 44 -13.11 -36.63 -7.20
CA ALA A 44 -13.15 -36.72 -8.66
C ALA A 44 -14.06 -35.61 -9.27
N THR A 45 -13.69 -35.25 -10.50
CA THR A 45 -14.40 -34.83 -11.74
C THR A 45 -15.92 -34.60 -11.87
N GLN A 46 -16.22 -33.67 -12.81
CA GLN A 46 -17.43 -33.48 -13.67
C GLN A 46 -18.66 -32.86 -12.97
N ASP A 47 -19.42 -31.92 -13.57
CA ASP A 47 -19.94 -31.91 -14.93
C ASP A 47 -20.37 -30.51 -15.42
N ASP A 48 -20.51 -30.43 -16.74
CA ASP A 48 -20.90 -29.36 -17.67
C ASP A 48 -22.37 -28.93 -17.53
N GLY A 49 -22.75 -27.75 -18.04
CA GLY A 49 -24.14 -27.28 -17.94
C GLY A 49 -24.42 -25.85 -18.39
N SER A 50 -24.31 -25.61 -19.69
CA SER A 50 -24.83 -24.44 -20.42
C SER A 50 -26.28 -24.03 -20.07
N ASN A 51 -26.60 -22.72 -20.19
CA ASN A 51 -27.45 -22.13 -21.24
C ASN A 51 -28.45 -21.01 -20.82
N VAL A 52 -28.58 -20.02 -21.73
CA VAL A 52 -29.75 -19.15 -22.06
C VAL A 52 -30.14 -17.93 -21.18
N ARG A 53 -29.62 -16.76 -21.59
CA ARG A 53 -30.31 -15.57 -22.14
C ARG A 53 -31.81 -15.30 -21.80
N ALA A 54 -32.10 -14.16 -21.16
CA ALA A 54 -33.26 -13.31 -21.50
C ALA A 54 -33.12 -11.87 -20.97
N SER A 55 -33.65 -10.93 -21.76
CA SER A 55 -33.56 -9.47 -21.66
C SER A 55 -34.56 -8.87 -20.64
N GLY A 56 -34.29 -7.63 -20.18
CA GLY A 56 -35.01 -6.86 -19.13
C GLY A 56 -36.45 -6.41 -19.44
N PRO A 57 -36.98 -5.25 -18.95
CA PRO A 57 -36.35 -4.15 -18.18
C PRO A 57 -37.16 -3.61 -16.96
N SER A 58 -36.58 -2.59 -16.31
CA SER A 58 -37.23 -1.44 -15.62
C SER A 58 -37.69 -1.48 -14.15
N ALA A 59 -37.36 -0.35 -13.49
CA ALA A 59 -38.06 0.37 -12.42
C ALA A 59 -37.80 0.03 -10.94
N GLU A 60 -37.07 0.96 -10.30
CA GLU A 60 -37.31 1.64 -9.02
C GLU A 60 -38.22 0.97 -7.96
N GLY A 61 -37.69 0.82 -6.74
CA GLY A 61 -38.54 0.72 -5.55
C GLY A 61 -37.91 0.07 -4.32
N ASN A 62 -37.65 0.89 -3.30
CA ASN A 62 -37.69 0.60 -1.85
C ASN A 62 -37.17 -0.74 -1.31
N ILE A 63 -36.07 -0.64 -0.56
CA ILE A 63 -35.58 -1.69 0.34
C ILE A 63 -36.47 -1.72 1.59
N VAL A 64 -37.43 -2.63 1.62
CA VAL A 64 -38.09 -3.10 2.83
C VAL A 64 -37.66 -4.55 3.04
N SER A 65 -36.94 -4.81 4.13
CA SER A 65 -36.56 -6.16 4.55
C SER A 65 -37.81 -6.94 4.99
N THR A 66 -38.35 -7.76 4.11
CA THR A 66 -39.29 -8.82 4.45
C THR A 66 -38.55 -10.15 4.49
N ASN A 67 -38.52 -10.78 5.66
CA ASN A 67 -38.13 -12.17 5.82
C ASN A 67 -39.12 -13.05 5.04
N THR A 68 -38.69 -13.52 3.87
CA THR A 68 -39.46 -14.45 3.03
C THR A 68 -39.44 -15.84 3.67
N THR A 69 -40.43 -16.12 4.50
CA THR A 69 -40.85 -17.49 4.79
C THR A 69 -41.43 -18.07 3.51
N ILE A 70 -40.67 -18.96 2.86
CA ILE A 70 -41.14 -19.71 1.69
C ILE A 70 -42.16 -20.74 2.20
N SER A 71 -43.43 -20.33 2.30
CA SER A 71 -44.56 -21.25 2.32
C SER A 71 -44.90 -21.61 0.88
N THR A 72 -44.45 -22.77 0.45
CA THR A 72 -44.88 -23.42 -0.79
C THR A 72 -46.36 -23.81 -0.67
N ASN A 73 -47.25 -22.89 -1.03
CA ASN A 73 -48.63 -23.21 -1.37
C ASN A 73 -48.64 -23.90 -2.74
N VAL A 74 -48.47 -25.23 -2.73
CA VAL A 74 -48.73 -26.07 -3.91
C VAL A 74 -50.24 -26.26 -4.01
N THR A 75 -50.83 -25.57 -4.99
CA THR A 75 -52.23 -25.71 -5.38
C THR A 75 -52.46 -27.15 -5.86
N ALA A 76 -53.18 -27.93 -5.05
CA ALA A 76 -53.58 -29.28 -5.34
C ALA A 76 -54.65 -29.31 -6.45
N THR A 77 -54.20 -29.35 -7.71
CA THR A 77 -55.02 -29.89 -8.80
C THR A 77 -54.64 -31.34 -9.00
N GLY A 78 -55.60 -32.21 -8.67
CA GLY A 78 -55.48 -33.66 -8.58
C GLY A 78 -54.81 -34.31 -9.78
N VAL A 79 -53.58 -34.75 -9.56
CA VAL A 79 -53.00 -35.92 -10.22
C VAL A 79 -52.56 -36.81 -9.06
N GLY A 80 -53.20 -37.97 -8.91
CA GLY A 80 -52.92 -38.92 -7.86
C GLY A 80 -51.51 -39.45 -7.98
N SER A 81 -50.56 -38.75 -7.36
CA SER A 81 -49.19 -39.20 -7.21
C SER A 81 -49.17 -40.24 -6.09
N ASN A 82 -49.50 -41.48 -6.43
CA ASN A 82 -49.06 -42.65 -5.71
C ASN A 82 -47.53 -42.78 -5.87
N LEU A 83 -46.77 -41.76 -5.45
CA LEU A 83 -45.37 -41.95 -5.11
C LEU A 83 -45.39 -43.03 -4.06
N THR A 84 -44.87 -44.18 -4.44
CA THR A 84 -44.80 -45.32 -3.54
C THR A 84 -44.07 -44.84 -2.29
N SER A 85 -44.50 -45.28 -1.11
CA SER A 85 -43.87 -44.89 0.18
C SER A 85 -42.33 -44.99 0.11
N ARG A 86 -41.83 -45.93 -0.71
CA ARG A 86 -40.42 -46.10 -1.05
C ARG A 86 -39.78 -44.91 -1.77
N GLU A 87 -40.41 -44.36 -2.81
CA GLU A 87 -39.86 -43.21 -3.55
C GLU A 87 -39.80 -41.94 -2.68
N PHE A 88 -40.82 -41.73 -1.83
CA PHE A 88 -40.79 -40.65 -0.85
C PHE A 88 -39.66 -40.86 0.18
N GLN A 89 -39.50 -42.06 0.71
CA GLN A 89 -38.38 -42.39 1.61
C GLN A 89 -37.01 -42.16 0.95
N THR A 90 -36.84 -42.57 -0.31
CA THR A 90 -35.60 -42.32 -1.06
C THR A 90 -35.34 -40.83 -1.26
N PHE A 91 -36.38 -40.04 -1.56
CA PHE A 91 -36.26 -38.59 -1.66
C PHE A 91 -35.81 -37.94 -0.35
N ILE A 92 -36.38 -38.35 0.80
CA ILE A 92 -35.98 -37.83 2.10
C ILE A 92 -34.52 -38.18 2.42
N ILE A 93 -34.08 -39.40 2.11
CA ILE A 93 -32.68 -39.81 2.28
C ILE A 93 -31.75 -38.97 1.40
N ASP A 94 -32.10 -38.72 0.13
CA ASP A 94 -31.33 -37.87 -0.78
C ASP A 94 -31.21 -36.43 -0.25
N GLN A 95 -32.31 -35.87 0.27
CA GLN A 95 -32.28 -34.54 0.89
C GLN A 95 -31.42 -34.49 2.17
N MET A 96 -31.51 -35.51 3.02
CA MET A 96 -30.64 -35.62 4.21
C MET A 96 -29.17 -35.73 3.84
N MET A 97 -28.85 -36.51 2.79
CA MET A 97 -27.49 -36.67 2.28
C MET A 97 -26.93 -35.34 1.74
N LYS A 98 -27.72 -34.59 0.95
CA LYS A 98 -27.35 -33.25 0.47
C LYS A 98 -27.10 -32.27 1.61
N ILE A 99 -27.94 -32.27 2.64
CA ILE A 99 -27.74 -31.41 3.82
C ILE A 99 -26.47 -31.82 4.57
N GLN A 100 -26.19 -33.11 4.68
CA GLN A 100 -24.97 -33.61 5.32
C GLN A 100 -23.71 -33.19 4.55
N GLU A 101 -23.71 -33.32 3.23
CA GLU A 101 -22.62 -32.88 2.34
C GLU A 101 -22.40 -31.35 2.41
N GLN A 102 -23.49 -30.56 2.42
CA GLN A 102 -23.40 -29.12 2.61
C GLN A 102 -22.80 -28.74 3.97
N ASN A 103 -23.19 -29.44 5.04
CA ASN A 103 -22.63 -29.22 6.37
C ASN A 103 -21.15 -29.59 6.45
N GLU A 104 -20.73 -30.67 5.78
CA GLU A 104 -19.32 -31.07 5.69
C GLU A 104 -18.49 -30.04 4.91
N THR A 105 -19.02 -29.56 3.78
CA THR A 105 -18.41 -28.47 3.00
C THR A 105 -18.29 -27.18 3.82
N LEU A 106 -19.32 -26.82 4.59
CA LEU A 106 -19.29 -25.65 5.46
C LEU A 106 -18.27 -25.80 6.58
N ARG A 107 -18.17 -26.97 7.22
CA ARG A 107 -17.15 -27.25 8.23
C ARG A 107 -15.74 -27.08 7.67
N HIS A 108 -15.47 -27.63 6.49
CA HIS A 108 -14.16 -27.50 5.86
C HIS A 108 -13.82 -26.04 5.50
N LYS A 109 -14.81 -25.25 5.04
CA LYS A 109 -14.64 -23.81 4.80
C LYS A 109 -14.34 -23.03 6.07
N VAL A 110 -15.00 -23.36 7.18
CA VAL A 110 -14.75 -22.74 8.49
C VAL A 110 -13.34 -23.05 8.95
N GLU A 111 -12.92 -24.31 8.91
CA GLU A 111 -11.58 -24.74 9.28
C GLU A 111 -10.49 -24.06 8.42
N THR A 112 -10.72 -23.95 7.11
CA THR A 112 -9.81 -23.24 6.19
C THR A 112 -9.68 -21.76 6.57
N LEU A 113 -10.80 -21.09 6.85
CA LEU A 113 -10.79 -19.69 7.27
C LEU A 113 -10.09 -19.48 8.62
N GLU A 114 -10.22 -20.42 9.56
CA GLU A 114 -9.51 -20.39 10.84
C GLU A 114 -8.00 -20.50 10.63
N GLN A 115 -7.55 -21.45 9.79
CA GLN A 115 -6.13 -21.61 9.45
C GLN A 115 -5.55 -20.37 8.73
N GLU A 116 -6.31 -19.77 7.81
CA GLU A 116 -5.89 -18.54 7.13
C GLU A 116 -5.77 -17.34 8.10
N GLN A 117 -6.71 -17.23 9.06
CA GLN A 117 -6.63 -16.20 10.10
C GLN A 117 -5.43 -16.41 11.01
N GLU A 118 -5.18 -17.63 11.47
CA GLU A 118 -4.01 -17.95 12.30
C GLU A 118 -2.70 -17.62 11.57
N ALA A 119 -2.57 -18.04 10.31
CA ALA A 119 -1.41 -17.74 9.48
C ALA A 119 -1.22 -16.22 9.28
N TYR A 120 -2.32 -15.47 9.09
CA TYR A 120 -2.29 -14.02 8.98
C TYR A 120 -1.77 -13.37 10.27
N TYR A 121 -2.27 -13.78 11.44
CA TYR A 121 -1.82 -13.25 12.72
C TYR A 121 -0.35 -13.59 13.00
N LEU A 122 0.06 -14.82 12.73
CA LEU A 122 1.44 -15.26 12.93
C LEU A 122 2.42 -14.48 12.02
N ASN A 123 2.04 -14.25 10.75
CA ASN A 123 2.83 -13.46 9.82
C ASN A 123 2.93 -11.99 10.27
N ASN A 124 1.81 -11.40 10.70
CA ASN A 124 1.81 -10.03 11.20
C ASN A 124 2.65 -9.88 12.48
N ALA A 125 2.59 -10.84 13.40
CA ALA A 125 3.43 -10.88 14.60
C ALA A 125 4.93 -10.94 14.26
N LYS A 126 5.33 -11.84 13.35
CA LYS A 126 6.72 -11.93 12.86
C LYS A 126 7.20 -10.63 12.21
N ARG A 127 6.34 -9.98 11.42
CA ARG A 127 6.65 -8.68 10.80
C ARG A 127 6.84 -7.57 11.84
N LEU A 128 5.98 -7.51 12.86
CA LEU A 128 6.13 -6.56 13.96
C LEU A 128 7.40 -6.82 14.76
N GLU A 129 7.72 -8.08 15.04
CA GLU A 129 8.96 -8.45 15.74
C GLU A 129 10.21 -8.02 14.96
N SER A 130 10.23 -8.23 13.64
CA SER A 130 11.31 -7.73 12.77
C SER A 130 11.40 -6.20 12.83
N GLY A 131 10.27 -5.50 12.75
CA GLY A 131 10.24 -4.04 12.88
C GLY A 131 10.79 -3.54 14.22
N PHE A 132 10.48 -4.22 15.32
CA PHE A 132 11.04 -3.88 16.63
C PHE A 132 12.55 -4.16 16.73
N LYS A 133 13.06 -5.20 16.05
CA LYS A 133 14.51 -5.44 15.96
C LYS A 133 15.23 -4.30 15.23
N ASP A 134 14.66 -3.83 14.12
CA ASP A 134 15.21 -2.70 13.35
C ASP A 134 15.18 -1.39 14.16
N ILE A 135 14.10 -1.13 14.89
CA ILE A 135 13.99 0.03 15.78
C ILE A 135 15.04 -0.04 16.89
N LYS A 136 15.23 -1.19 17.55
CA LYS A 136 16.27 -1.36 18.58
C LYS A 136 17.67 -1.08 18.04
N LYS A 137 17.95 -1.54 16.80
CA LYS A 137 19.22 -1.27 16.11
C LYS A 137 19.40 0.24 15.88
N SER A 138 18.38 0.92 15.34
CA SER A 138 18.43 2.37 15.12
C SER A 138 18.61 3.17 16.42
N VAL A 139 17.93 2.78 17.50
CA VAL A 139 18.11 3.41 18.83
C VAL A 139 19.55 3.25 19.34
N THR A 140 20.17 2.11 19.06
CA THR A 140 21.57 1.84 19.41
C THR A 140 22.52 2.73 18.61
N GLU A 141 22.31 2.84 17.30
CA GLU A 141 23.09 3.71 16.40
C GLU A 141 22.97 5.19 16.79
N VAL A 142 21.76 5.68 17.08
CA VAL A 142 21.53 7.05 17.57
C VAL A 142 22.21 7.29 18.92
N SER A 143 22.22 6.29 19.81
CA SER A 143 22.91 6.37 21.09
C SER A 143 24.43 6.46 20.93
N GLN A 144 25.00 5.75 19.94
CA GLN A 144 26.42 5.86 19.59
C GLN A 144 26.72 7.25 18.99
N LEU A 145 25.89 7.74 18.07
CA LEU A 145 26.02 9.07 17.47
C LEU A 145 25.98 10.17 18.54
N LYS A 146 25.10 10.04 19.55
CA LYS A 146 25.04 10.96 20.69
C LYS A 146 26.35 10.98 21.49
N LYS A 147 27.03 9.84 21.64
CA LYS A 147 28.35 9.78 22.31
C LYS A 147 29.41 10.51 21.49
N LEU A 148 29.44 10.28 20.17
CA LEU A 148 30.34 10.99 19.26
C LEU A 148 30.10 12.50 19.28
N PHE A 149 28.84 12.93 19.25
CA PHE A 149 28.51 14.35 19.31
C PHE A 149 28.98 15.00 20.62
N LYS A 150 28.77 14.31 21.76
CA LYS A 150 29.30 14.78 23.05
C LYS A 150 30.83 14.91 23.03
N GLU A 151 31.52 13.97 22.42
CA GLU A 151 32.98 14.02 22.28
C GLU A 151 33.43 15.21 21.42
N VAL A 152 32.81 15.41 20.25
CA VAL A 152 33.09 16.56 19.37
C VAL A 152 32.82 17.87 20.08
N VAL A 153 31.69 18.01 20.77
CA VAL A 153 31.36 19.21 21.55
C VAL A 153 32.38 19.44 22.66
N GLY A 154 32.82 18.39 23.37
CA GLY A 154 33.85 18.50 24.42
C GLY A 154 35.24 18.89 23.88
N ILE A 155 35.56 18.53 22.63
CA ILE A 155 36.78 19.01 21.96
C ILE A 155 36.62 20.49 21.59
N MET A 156 35.49 20.86 20.97
CA MET A 156 35.22 22.23 20.52
C MET A 156 35.07 23.23 21.66
N SER A 157 34.52 22.83 22.80
CA SER A 157 34.38 23.67 23.99
C SER A 157 35.70 23.89 24.74
N GLY A 158 36.77 23.20 24.34
CA GLY A 158 38.05 23.22 25.04
C GLY A 158 38.06 22.41 26.35
N GLU A 159 36.95 21.76 26.72
CA GLU A 159 36.84 20.92 27.93
C GLU A 159 37.84 19.75 27.90
N ARG A 160 38.11 19.19 26.71
CA ARG A 160 39.16 18.18 26.52
C ARG A 160 40.56 18.73 26.26
N LEU A 161 40.71 19.99 25.82
CA LEU A 161 42.03 20.60 25.59
C LEU A 161 42.71 21.06 26.88
N ARG A 162 41.96 21.27 27.98
CA ARG A 162 42.51 21.68 29.28
C ARG A 162 43.48 20.68 29.93
N PHE A 163 43.57 19.45 29.45
CA PHE A 163 44.51 18.44 29.99
C PHE A 163 45.86 18.40 29.27
N LEU A 164 46.06 19.15 28.19
CA LEU A 164 47.31 19.16 27.43
C LEU A 164 48.13 20.46 27.63
N ASP A 165 47.60 21.42 28.37
CA ASP A 165 48.32 22.64 28.72
C ASP A 165 49.06 22.46 30.06
N HIS A 166 50.18 21.74 30.02
CA HIS A 166 51.12 21.62 31.14
C HIS A 166 52.04 22.85 31.27
N SER A 167 51.70 23.99 30.63
CA SER A 167 52.55 25.18 30.60
C SER A 167 52.74 25.84 31.98
N ASP A 168 51.91 25.50 32.97
CA ASP A 168 51.99 26.04 34.34
C ASP A 168 52.76 25.14 35.33
N GLU A 169 53.21 23.94 34.95
CA GLU A 169 53.94 23.04 35.87
C GLU A 169 55.46 23.31 35.94
N ASN A 170 55.96 24.32 35.23
CA ASN A 170 57.39 24.69 35.20
C ASN A 170 57.67 26.13 35.70
N ALA A 171 56.77 26.71 36.50
CA ALA A 171 57.06 27.95 37.20
C ALA A 171 57.96 27.67 38.41
N VAL A 172 59.27 27.78 38.16
CA VAL A 172 60.36 27.88 39.13
C VAL A 172 59.99 28.88 40.23
N ASP A 173 60.00 28.44 41.50
CA ASP A 173 59.92 29.32 42.67
C ASP A 173 61.02 30.40 42.62
N PRO A 174 60.69 31.70 42.53
CA PRO A 174 61.68 32.74 42.71
C PRO A 174 61.91 32.96 44.21
N ILE A 175 63.07 32.48 44.64
CA ILE A 175 63.79 32.82 45.86
C ILE A 175 63.71 34.34 46.13
N THR A 176 63.12 34.69 47.28
CA THR A 176 63.32 35.88 48.13
C THR A 176 63.80 37.19 47.48
N ARG A 177 62.99 38.25 47.60
CA ARG A 177 63.48 39.54 48.14
C ARG A 177 62.38 40.33 48.84
N THR A 178 62.70 40.58 50.09
CA THR A 178 62.16 41.47 51.11
C THR A 178 62.08 42.95 50.69
N LEU A 179 61.26 43.69 51.47
CA LEU A 179 61.32 45.13 51.84
C LEU A 179 60.44 46.16 51.09
N GLY A 180 59.61 46.87 51.88
CA GLY A 180 59.20 48.28 51.70
C GLY A 180 57.87 48.47 50.96
N GLN A 181 56.73 48.74 51.61
CA GLN A 181 56.31 50.03 52.21
C GLN A 181 56.05 51.12 51.15
N GLU A 182 54.77 51.45 50.91
CA GLU A 182 54.14 52.77 51.14
C GLU A 182 52.91 53.02 50.26
N ASP A 183 51.98 53.76 50.88
CA ASP A 183 50.68 54.23 50.44
C ASP A 183 50.71 55.05 49.14
N THR A 184 49.60 55.08 48.38
CA THR A 184 48.76 56.27 48.12
C THR A 184 47.90 56.12 46.86
N ASP A 185 46.60 56.34 47.07
CA ASP A 185 45.61 57.05 46.24
C ASP A 185 45.88 57.28 44.74
N TYR A 186 44.95 56.82 43.89
CA TYR A 186 44.41 57.69 42.82
C TYR A 186 43.10 57.17 42.17
N TYR A 187 42.22 58.13 41.88
CA TYR A 187 40.89 58.02 41.28
C TYR A 187 40.87 57.45 39.84
N GLY A 188 39.74 56.83 39.43
CA GLY A 188 39.44 56.69 38.00
C GLY A 188 38.31 55.74 37.60
N SER A 189 37.07 56.23 37.71
CA SER A 189 35.96 56.11 36.72
C SER A 189 36.03 55.06 35.59
N GLY A 190 34.93 54.31 35.39
CA GLY A 190 34.66 53.69 34.08
C GLY A 190 33.59 52.61 34.02
N GLN A 191 32.32 53.03 33.93
CA GLN A 191 31.25 52.49 33.08
C GLN A 191 31.05 50.96 32.91
N GLY A 192 29.87 50.51 33.34
CA GLY A 192 28.97 49.71 32.51
C GLY A 192 29.34 48.26 32.25
N ARG A 193 28.85 47.35 33.11
CA ARG A 193 28.65 45.95 32.72
C ARG A 193 27.21 45.52 32.96
N THR A 194 26.66 45.04 31.85
CA THR A 194 25.31 44.65 31.52
C THR A 194 24.82 43.45 32.34
N GLU A 195 23.68 43.66 32.97
CA GLU A 195 22.78 42.69 33.58
C GLU A 195 22.04 41.92 32.47
N VAL A 196 22.64 40.86 31.90
CA VAL A 196 21.95 40.00 30.90
C VAL A 196 22.18 38.49 31.11
N ASP A 197 23.10 38.04 31.96
CA ASP A 197 23.47 36.62 31.98
C ASP A 197 22.70 35.71 32.96
N TYR A 198 21.76 36.25 33.77
CA TYR A 198 20.95 35.41 34.68
C TYR A 198 19.65 34.86 34.07
N ALA A 199 19.23 35.31 32.88
CA ALA A 199 17.98 34.85 32.26
C ALA A 199 18.14 33.63 31.33
N ARG A 200 19.37 33.30 30.90
CA ARG A 200 19.60 32.23 29.92
C ARG A 200 19.66 30.83 30.54
N GLU A 201 20.06 30.72 31.81
CA GLU A 201 20.15 29.44 32.52
C GLU A 201 18.79 28.91 33.03
N ALA A 202 17.75 29.75 33.07
CA ALA A 202 16.39 29.34 33.43
C ALA A 202 15.63 28.68 32.27
N HIS A 203 16.01 28.95 31.01
CA HIS A 203 15.28 28.44 29.85
C HIS A 203 15.69 27.02 29.43
N ASP A 204 16.91 26.59 29.79
CA ASP A 204 17.41 25.24 29.47
C ASP A 204 16.99 24.17 30.50
N ARG A 205 16.53 24.57 31.70
CA ARG A 205 16.00 23.62 32.70
C ARG A 205 14.53 23.28 32.49
N SER A 206 13.76 24.05 31.72
CA SER A 206 12.34 23.77 31.45
C SER A 206 12.12 22.74 30.33
N ILE A 207 13.11 22.51 29.46
CA ILE A 207 13.02 21.56 28.34
C ILE A 207 13.25 20.11 28.78
N LEU A 208 13.80 19.88 29.98
CA LEU A 208 14.06 18.52 30.51
C LEU A 208 12.93 17.95 31.40
N LEU A 209 11.89 18.73 31.73
CA LEU A 209 10.83 18.31 32.67
C LEU A 209 9.48 17.98 32.05
N ASN A 210 9.28 18.18 30.73
CA ASN A 210 8.03 17.82 30.02
C ASN A 210 8.17 16.59 29.11
N SER A 211 8.99 15.61 29.50
CA SER A 211 8.88 14.26 28.91
C SER A 211 7.75 13.51 29.61
N ASP A 212 6.61 13.41 28.94
CA ASP A 212 5.49 12.56 29.29
C ASP A 212 5.97 11.16 29.67
N ARG A 213 6.00 10.91 30.97
CA ARG A 213 6.30 9.63 31.56
C ARG A 213 5.08 8.75 31.31
N ILE A 214 5.18 7.84 30.35
CA ILE A 214 4.25 6.72 30.20
C ILE A 214 4.25 5.95 31.53
N VAL A 215 3.22 6.15 32.34
CA VAL A 215 2.94 5.35 33.53
C VAL A 215 2.35 4.04 33.05
N VAL A 216 3.20 3.02 32.92
CA VAL A 216 2.76 1.63 32.84
C VAL A 216 2.17 1.29 34.20
N LYS A 217 0.83 1.26 34.28
CA LYS A 217 0.08 0.78 35.44
C LYS A 217 0.36 -0.72 35.57
N ARG A 218 1.33 -1.09 36.42
CA ARG A 218 1.48 -2.47 36.89
C ARG A 218 0.37 -2.73 37.89
N GLU A 219 -0.59 -3.55 37.48
CA GLU A 219 -1.53 -4.20 38.39
C GLU A 219 -0.85 -5.42 38.98
N THR A 220 -0.17 -5.24 40.11
CA THR A 220 0.20 -6.31 41.05
C THR A 220 0.37 -5.65 42.42
N ASP A 221 -0.65 -5.77 43.28
CA ASP A 221 -0.55 -6.38 44.62
C ASP A 221 -1.68 -5.90 45.55
N GLY A 222 -2.31 -6.88 46.22
CA GLY A 222 -3.36 -6.75 47.24
C GLY A 222 -4.72 -7.19 46.70
N ASP A 223 -5.44 -8.15 47.27
CA ASP A 223 -5.30 -8.83 48.55
C ASP A 223 -6.29 -10.00 48.54
N ASP A 224 -5.91 -11.10 49.20
CA ASP A 224 -6.76 -12.08 49.85
C ASP A 224 -7.93 -12.79 49.14
N GLY A 225 -7.79 -14.11 49.07
CA GLY A 225 -8.87 -14.97 49.57
C GLY A 225 -9.33 -16.10 48.66
N ASN A 226 -8.70 -17.26 48.88
CA ASN A 226 -9.40 -18.53 49.04
C ASN A 226 -10.04 -19.18 47.79
N LEU A 227 -9.31 -20.07 47.12
CA LEU A 227 -9.93 -21.18 46.37
C LEU A 227 -9.16 -22.50 46.59
N PRO A 228 -9.86 -23.61 46.89
CA PRO A 228 -9.25 -24.89 47.25
C PRO A 228 -8.92 -25.76 46.03
N LEU A 229 -7.94 -26.63 46.24
CA LEU A 229 -7.63 -27.83 45.47
C LEU A 229 -8.85 -28.76 45.32
N LEU A 230 -9.09 -29.27 44.10
CA LEU A 230 -9.63 -30.62 43.76
C LEU A 230 -9.46 -30.76 42.22
N SER A 231 -8.55 -31.58 41.70
CA SER A 231 -8.57 -33.05 41.52
C SER A 231 -9.73 -33.57 40.63
N ASP A 232 -9.32 -34.28 39.57
CA ASP A 232 -10.04 -35.22 38.71
C ASP A 232 -11.47 -35.64 39.10
N GLN A 233 -12.40 -35.53 38.13
CA GLN A 233 -13.37 -36.61 37.91
C GLN A 233 -14.02 -36.59 36.52
N ILE A 234 -14.13 -37.80 36.00
CA ILE A 234 -14.63 -38.22 34.69
C ILE A 234 -16.17 -38.38 34.74
N ILE A 235 -16.82 -38.26 33.57
CA ILE A 235 -18.15 -38.77 33.16
C ILE A 235 -19.40 -37.96 33.58
N ARG A 236 -20.09 -37.32 32.61
CA ARG A 236 -21.42 -37.72 32.08
C ARG A 236 -22.05 -36.66 31.16
N ASN A 237 -22.40 -37.12 29.96
CA ASN A 237 -23.41 -36.53 29.08
C ASN A 237 -24.73 -36.33 29.83
N THR A 238 -25.35 -35.15 29.68
CA THR A 238 -26.80 -35.04 29.50
C THR A 238 -27.12 -33.78 28.70
N TYR A 239 -27.88 -33.97 27.63
CA TYR A 239 -28.56 -32.91 26.89
C TYR A 239 -29.62 -32.27 27.77
N THR A 240 -29.69 -30.94 27.81
CA THR A 240 -30.97 -30.22 27.93
C THR A 240 -30.87 -28.88 27.23
N ALA A 241 -31.83 -28.66 26.35
CA ALA A 241 -32.04 -27.44 25.60
C ALA A 241 -32.46 -26.29 26.52
N THR A 242 -31.90 -25.10 26.30
CA THR A 242 -32.60 -23.81 26.33
C THR A 242 -31.65 -22.75 25.76
N SER A 243 -31.84 -22.42 24.48
CA SER A 243 -31.14 -21.32 23.81
C SER A 243 -31.86 -20.01 24.17
N THR A 244 -31.30 -19.28 25.13
CA THR A 244 -31.54 -17.84 25.28
C THR A 244 -30.27 -17.13 24.87
N ILE A 245 -30.33 -16.47 23.71
CA ILE A 245 -29.27 -15.61 23.16
C ILE A 245 -29.29 -14.30 23.97
N PRO A 246 -28.24 -13.95 24.73
CA PRO A 246 -28.12 -12.60 25.25
C PRO A 246 -27.55 -11.67 24.19
N ASP A 247 -28.08 -10.46 24.22
CA ASP A 247 -27.79 -9.34 23.34
C ASP A 247 -26.30 -9.01 23.18
N ARG A 248 -26.00 -8.64 21.93
CA ARG A 248 -24.80 -7.99 21.39
C ARG A 248 -23.93 -7.26 22.40
N LEU A 249 -22.82 -7.88 22.80
CA LEU A 249 -21.63 -7.17 23.23
C LEU A 249 -20.95 -6.51 22.01
N ASN A 250 -20.98 -5.18 21.99
CA ASN A 250 -20.19 -4.34 21.08
C ASN A 250 -18.70 -4.47 21.43
N VAL A 251 -18.05 -5.52 20.94
CA VAL A 251 -16.59 -5.69 21.04
C VAL A 251 -15.94 -4.75 20.02
N ARG A 252 -15.51 -3.58 20.51
CA ARG A 252 -14.71 -2.62 19.74
C ARG A 252 -13.27 -3.15 19.68
N LEU A 253 -12.94 -3.86 18.59
CA LEU A 253 -11.58 -4.33 18.29
C LEU A 253 -10.59 -3.15 18.20
N PRO A 254 -9.47 -3.18 18.92
CA PRO A 254 -8.38 -2.22 18.74
C PRO A 254 -7.47 -2.72 17.61
N GLY A 255 -7.23 -1.88 16.59
CA GLY A 255 -6.16 -2.12 15.63
C GLY A 255 -6.61 -2.33 14.18
N HIS A 256 -7.24 -1.31 13.60
CA HIS A 256 -7.23 -1.12 12.15
C HIS A 256 -6.62 0.25 11.84
N GLN A 257 -5.29 0.28 11.66
CA GLN A 257 -4.64 1.42 11.05
C GLN A 257 -4.92 1.38 9.54
N HIS A 258 -5.98 2.06 9.13
CA HIS A 258 -6.26 2.32 7.73
C HIS A 258 -5.11 3.16 7.11
N PRO A 259 -4.71 2.87 5.85
CA PRO A 259 -3.77 3.70 5.14
C PRO A 259 -4.46 5.02 4.80
N GLY A 260 -4.09 6.09 5.50
CA GLY A 260 -4.54 7.45 5.19
C GLY A 260 -5.63 8.01 6.10
N VAL A 261 -5.62 7.71 7.40
CA VAL A 261 -6.36 8.53 8.36
C VAL A 261 -5.82 9.95 8.25
N ILE A 262 -6.59 10.83 7.61
CA ILE A 262 -6.40 12.27 7.71
C ILE A 262 -6.34 12.54 9.22
N SER A 263 -5.20 13.04 9.70
CA SER A 263 -5.02 13.26 11.13
C SER A 263 -6.22 14.04 11.64
N ARG A 264 -6.80 13.65 12.77
CA ARG A 264 -7.93 14.39 13.38
C ARG A 264 -7.58 15.88 13.51
N ALA A 265 -6.31 16.20 13.75
CA ALA A 265 -5.80 17.56 13.74
C ALA A 265 -6.00 18.29 12.40
N GLN A 266 -5.77 17.62 11.26
CA GLN A 266 -5.99 18.22 9.93
C GLN A 266 -7.46 18.45 9.62
N VAL A 267 -8.35 17.59 10.12
CA VAL A 267 -9.80 17.82 9.98
C VAL A 267 -10.21 19.06 10.79
N LEU A 268 -9.70 19.18 12.02
CA LEU A 268 -9.97 20.32 12.88
C LEU A 268 -9.38 21.64 12.34
N GLU A 269 -8.19 21.61 11.74
CA GLU A 269 -7.59 22.76 11.07
C GLU A 269 -8.41 23.20 9.84
N ASP A 270 -8.83 22.24 9.00
CA ASP A 270 -9.69 22.50 7.84
C ASP A 270 -11.07 23.04 8.28
N GLU A 271 -11.62 22.60 9.41
CA GLU A 271 -12.89 23.10 9.97
C GLU A 271 -12.74 24.53 10.50
N HIS A 272 -11.73 24.80 11.34
CA HIS A 272 -11.53 26.14 11.90
C HIS A 272 -11.32 27.21 10.82
N ALA A 273 -10.57 26.87 9.76
CA ALA A 273 -10.34 27.80 8.66
C ALA A 273 -11.61 28.05 7.82
N ARG A 274 -12.54 27.08 7.76
CA ARG A 274 -13.86 27.26 7.13
C ARG A 274 -14.76 28.14 7.99
N ASP A 275 -14.80 27.91 9.30
CA ASP A 275 -15.60 28.71 10.22
C ASP A 275 -15.13 30.17 10.22
N SER A 276 -13.80 30.39 10.19
CA SER A 276 -13.21 31.72 10.07
C SER A 276 -13.59 32.40 8.74
N LEU A 277 -13.66 31.64 7.64
CA LEU A 277 -14.08 32.16 6.34
C LEU A 277 -15.57 32.53 6.33
N ILE A 278 -16.42 31.72 6.96
CA ILE A 278 -17.86 31.99 7.10
C ILE A 278 -18.08 33.24 7.94
N ALA A 279 -17.39 33.37 9.08
CA ALA A 279 -17.46 34.55 9.94
C ALA A 279 -17.06 35.84 9.20
N ALA A 280 -15.92 35.82 8.48
CA ALA A 280 -15.48 36.98 7.68
C ALA A 280 -16.49 37.35 6.57
N GLN A 281 -17.16 36.34 5.97
CA GLN A 281 -18.19 36.57 4.97
C GLN A 281 -19.49 37.16 5.57
N GLU A 282 -19.87 36.73 6.78
CA GLU A 282 -21.02 37.27 7.52
C GLU A 282 -20.78 38.72 7.99
N GLU A 283 -19.55 39.04 8.39
CA GLU A 283 -19.15 40.40 8.76
C GLU A 283 -18.97 41.34 7.55
N GLY A 284 -18.88 40.79 6.34
CA GLY A 284 -18.65 41.56 5.11
C GLY A 284 -17.22 42.09 4.95
N ASP A 285 -16.27 41.58 5.74
CA ASP A 285 -14.86 41.95 5.66
C ASP A 285 -14.16 41.22 4.49
N ARG A 286 -14.20 41.86 3.32
CA ARG A 286 -13.58 41.32 2.09
C ARG A 286 -12.07 41.19 2.19
N GLU A 287 -11.39 41.97 3.02
CA GLU A 287 -9.93 41.91 3.15
C GLU A 287 -9.52 40.68 3.95
N MET A 288 -10.18 40.46 5.09
CA MET A 288 -10.00 39.26 5.91
C MET A 288 -10.39 37.99 5.12
N GLU A 289 -11.52 38.01 4.39
CA GLU A 289 -11.96 36.89 3.54
C GLU A 289 -10.87 36.52 2.50
N ASN A 290 -10.26 37.51 1.86
CA ASN A 290 -9.21 37.29 0.87
C ASN A 290 -7.89 36.81 1.50
N ALA A 291 -7.54 37.28 2.69
CA ALA A 291 -6.37 36.83 3.43
C ALA A 291 -6.50 35.35 3.83
N ILE A 292 -7.64 34.97 4.43
CA ILE A 292 -7.95 33.60 4.84
C ILE A 292 -7.96 32.66 3.62
N ARG A 293 -8.61 33.06 2.51
CA ARG A 293 -8.59 32.28 1.27
C ARG A 293 -7.18 32.08 0.74
N THR A 294 -6.36 33.12 0.75
CA THR A 294 -5.00 33.04 0.23
C THR A 294 -4.13 32.09 1.07
N ASP A 295 -4.30 32.07 2.39
CA ASP A 295 -3.58 31.15 3.26
C ASP A 295 -4.04 29.70 3.10
N LEU A 296 -5.37 29.47 3.07
CA LEU A 296 -5.98 28.17 2.76
C LEU A 296 -5.46 27.58 1.44
N TRP A 297 -5.26 28.43 0.43
CA TRP A 297 -4.80 27.98 -0.88
C TRP A 297 -3.30 27.70 -0.93
N LYS A 298 -2.50 28.45 -0.17
CA LYS A 298 -1.05 28.20 -0.02
C LYS A 298 -0.79 26.87 0.70
N ASN A 299 -1.66 26.50 1.64
CA ASN A 299 -1.56 25.29 2.44
C ASN A 299 -2.46 24.16 1.91
N TYR A 300 -2.91 24.25 0.66
CA TYR A 300 -3.81 23.26 0.08
C TYR A 300 -3.20 21.86 0.06
N LYS A 301 -3.96 20.90 0.59
CA LYS A 301 -3.61 19.48 0.58
C LYS A 301 -4.55 18.70 -0.34
N MET A 302 -4.00 18.11 -1.39
CA MET A 302 -4.74 17.22 -2.29
C MET A 302 -5.36 16.03 -1.55
N ASN A 303 -6.56 15.63 -1.97
CA ASN A 303 -7.30 14.55 -1.32
C ASN A 303 -6.71 13.19 -1.69
N ILE A 304 -6.06 12.49 -0.76
CA ILE A 304 -5.43 11.19 -1.03
C ILE A 304 -6.46 10.07 -1.22
N ALA A 305 -7.68 10.23 -0.69
CA ALA A 305 -8.73 9.20 -0.69
C ALA A 305 -9.49 9.06 -2.03
N ILE A 306 -8.98 9.66 -3.12
CA ILE A 306 -9.57 9.56 -4.44
C ILE A 306 -9.38 8.17 -5.03
N GLN A 307 -10.48 7.55 -5.45
CA GLN A 307 -10.50 6.17 -5.95
C GLN A 307 -10.92 6.05 -7.41
N SER A 308 -11.59 7.05 -7.98
CA SER A 308 -12.10 7.02 -9.36
C SER A 308 -11.48 8.12 -10.24
N VAL A 309 -11.49 7.91 -11.55
CA VAL A 309 -11.06 8.94 -12.51
C VAL A 309 -12.02 10.14 -12.48
N TYR A 310 -13.29 9.91 -12.17
CA TYR A 310 -14.27 10.97 -11.96
C TYR A 310 -13.86 11.92 -10.83
N ASP A 311 -13.44 11.39 -9.69
CA ASP A 311 -12.99 12.21 -8.57
C ASP A 311 -11.72 13.01 -8.91
N VAL A 312 -10.79 12.40 -9.66
CA VAL A 312 -9.59 13.11 -10.15
C VAL A 312 -9.98 14.27 -11.07
N ALA A 313 -10.90 14.05 -12.00
CA ALA A 313 -11.38 15.09 -12.90
C ALA A 313 -12.15 16.18 -12.15
N LYS A 314 -13.01 15.80 -11.21
CA LYS A 314 -13.79 16.72 -10.37
C LYS A 314 -12.86 17.62 -9.58
N GLU A 315 -11.89 17.08 -8.85
CA GLU A 315 -10.92 17.87 -8.09
C GLU A 315 -10.09 18.80 -9.00
N TYR A 316 -9.72 18.33 -10.19
CA TYR A 316 -8.91 19.14 -11.12
C TYR A 316 -9.68 20.32 -11.71
N TYR A 317 -10.90 20.09 -12.22
CA TYR A 317 -11.65 21.11 -12.96
C TYR A 317 -12.59 21.93 -12.06
N GLU A 318 -13.27 21.29 -11.11
CA GLU A 318 -14.35 21.89 -10.30
C GLU A 318 -13.88 22.16 -8.87
N GLY A 319 -13.02 21.29 -8.32
CA GLY A 319 -12.68 21.27 -6.90
C GLY A 319 -13.65 20.41 -6.08
N PHE A 320 -13.54 20.51 -4.76
CA PHE A 320 -14.43 19.85 -3.81
C PHE A 320 -15.13 20.91 -2.95
N PRO A 321 -16.22 20.60 -2.22
CA PRO A 321 -16.89 21.58 -1.37
C PRO A 321 -15.91 22.28 -0.41
N GLY A 322 -15.80 23.60 -0.53
CA GLY A 322 -14.88 24.46 0.23
C GLY A 322 -13.39 24.32 -0.14
N LYS A 323 -13.07 23.63 -1.23
CA LYS A 323 -11.70 23.41 -1.72
C LYS A 323 -11.61 23.86 -3.19
N PRO A 324 -10.68 24.75 -3.54
CA PRO A 324 -10.55 25.23 -4.93
C PRO A 324 -10.18 24.09 -5.87
N SER A 325 -10.43 24.27 -7.16
CA SER A 325 -9.99 23.32 -8.18
C SER A 325 -8.47 23.37 -8.37
N LEU A 326 -7.85 22.23 -8.71
CA LEU A 326 -6.41 22.20 -8.95
C LEU A 326 -6.02 23.09 -10.15
N LEU A 327 -6.90 23.23 -11.14
CA LEU A 327 -6.71 24.14 -12.26
C LEU A 327 -6.65 25.61 -11.82
N GLN A 328 -7.51 26.02 -10.88
CA GLN A 328 -7.50 27.37 -10.33
C GLN A 328 -6.22 27.63 -9.52
N LEU A 329 -5.80 26.67 -8.69
CA LEU A 329 -4.54 26.74 -7.96
C LEU A 329 -3.33 26.85 -8.89
N GLU A 330 -3.33 26.07 -9.98
CA GLU A 330 -2.27 26.11 -10.98
C GLU A 330 -2.16 27.46 -11.68
N ARG A 331 -3.30 28.04 -12.08
CA ARG A 331 -3.31 29.37 -12.73
C ARG A 331 -2.86 30.48 -11.79
N LYS A 332 -3.29 30.45 -10.52
CA LYS A 332 -3.03 31.52 -9.56
C LYS A 332 -1.63 31.45 -8.94
N PHE A 333 -1.14 30.26 -8.64
CA PHE A 333 0.11 30.08 -7.86
C PHE A 333 1.18 29.27 -8.60
N GLY A 334 0.88 28.70 -9.77
CA GLY A 334 1.82 27.86 -10.51
C GLY A 334 2.26 26.64 -9.70
N SER A 335 3.55 26.36 -9.65
CA SER A 335 4.10 25.24 -8.87
C SER A 335 4.22 25.52 -7.36
N THR A 336 4.01 26.76 -6.92
CA THR A 336 4.33 27.16 -5.53
C THR A 336 3.34 26.67 -4.48
N TRP A 337 2.10 26.35 -4.84
CA TRP A 337 1.10 25.77 -3.92
C TRP A 337 1.42 24.31 -3.53
N ARG A 338 2.18 23.59 -4.36
CA ARG A 338 2.59 22.20 -4.13
C ARG A 338 4.03 22.09 -3.63
N ARG A 339 4.36 22.73 -2.49
CA ARG A 339 5.72 22.77 -1.93
C ARG A 339 6.27 21.39 -1.57
N GLN A 340 5.42 20.56 -0.95
CA GLN A 340 5.81 19.24 -0.47
C GLN A 340 6.08 18.28 -1.64
N ARG A 341 7.14 17.46 -1.54
CA ARG A 341 7.49 16.46 -2.57
C ARG A 341 6.33 15.50 -2.86
N GLY A 342 5.61 15.05 -1.83
CA GLY A 342 4.45 14.16 -1.99
C GLY A 342 3.33 14.78 -2.83
N GLN A 343 3.05 16.07 -2.63
CA GLN A 343 2.08 16.82 -3.43
C GLN A 343 2.54 16.96 -4.89
N ARG A 344 3.83 17.24 -5.14
CA ARG A 344 4.35 17.31 -6.52
C ARG A 344 4.17 16.00 -7.28
N VAL A 345 4.51 14.88 -6.65
CA VAL A 345 4.36 13.54 -7.26
C VAL A 345 2.88 13.23 -7.51
N LEU A 346 2.01 13.48 -6.53
CA LEU A 346 0.58 13.22 -6.67
C LEU A 346 -0.05 14.07 -7.78
N PHE A 347 0.34 15.34 -7.88
CA PHE A 347 -0.13 16.25 -8.93
C PHE A 347 0.33 15.78 -10.31
N ALA A 348 1.60 15.38 -10.46
CA ALA A 348 2.13 14.86 -11.71
C ALA A 348 1.34 13.63 -12.18
N LYS A 349 1.05 12.69 -11.26
CA LYS A 349 0.21 11.52 -11.55
C LYS A 349 -1.18 11.90 -12.04
N ARG A 350 -1.85 12.82 -11.34
CA ARG A 350 -3.18 13.32 -11.74
C ARG A 350 -3.15 14.04 -13.07
N LYS A 351 -2.16 14.92 -13.28
CA LYS A 351 -2.03 15.68 -14.52
C LYS A 351 -1.81 14.75 -15.71
N CYS A 352 -1.11 13.63 -15.56
CA CYS A 352 -1.01 12.61 -16.60
C CYS A 352 -2.39 12.06 -17.02
N LEU A 353 -3.26 11.72 -16.06
CA LEU A 353 -4.62 11.27 -16.35
C LEU A 353 -5.46 12.37 -17.02
N ILE A 354 -5.37 13.60 -16.53
CA ILE A 354 -6.06 14.77 -17.09
C ILE A 354 -5.62 15.04 -18.53
N SER A 355 -4.32 15.02 -18.81
CA SER A 355 -3.78 15.21 -20.15
C SER A 355 -4.27 14.12 -21.10
N ARG A 356 -4.46 12.89 -20.62
CA ARG A 356 -5.04 11.82 -21.43
C ARG A 356 -6.52 12.08 -21.73
N ILE A 357 -7.31 12.54 -20.76
CA ILE A 357 -8.71 12.97 -20.98
C ILE A 357 -8.77 14.09 -22.02
N GLU A 358 -7.92 15.11 -21.91
CA GLU A 358 -7.84 16.21 -22.89
C GLU A 358 -7.44 15.71 -24.28
N ASN A 359 -6.55 14.72 -24.38
CA ASN A 359 -6.14 14.13 -25.65
C ASN A 359 -7.28 13.37 -26.33
N ILE A 360 -8.06 12.58 -25.58
CA ILE A 360 -9.25 11.89 -26.09
C ILE A 360 -10.27 12.89 -26.65
N ILE A 361 -10.47 14.02 -25.98
CA ILE A 361 -11.41 15.08 -26.43
C ILE A 361 -10.91 15.74 -27.71
N LYS A 362 -9.61 16.04 -27.81
CA LYS A 362 -9.01 16.70 -28.97
C LYS A 362 -8.95 15.78 -30.20
N ASN A 363 -8.63 14.50 -30.00
CA ASN A 363 -8.36 13.55 -31.07
C ASN A 363 -9.18 12.25 -30.94
N PRO A 364 -10.52 12.29 -30.93
CA PRO A 364 -11.36 11.10 -30.69
C PRO A 364 -11.15 10.00 -31.75
N LYS A 365 -10.85 10.38 -32.99
CA LYS A 365 -10.61 9.45 -34.11
C LYS A 365 -9.44 8.50 -33.87
N GLN A 366 -8.38 8.96 -33.20
CA GLN A 366 -7.20 8.13 -32.89
C GLN A 366 -7.55 6.93 -32.00
N TYR A 367 -8.70 7.00 -31.31
CA TYR A 367 -9.17 6.00 -30.36
C TYR A 367 -10.42 5.26 -30.84
N ASN A 368 -10.83 5.42 -32.11
CA ASN A 368 -12.09 4.90 -32.65
C ASN A 368 -13.34 5.38 -31.87
N LEU A 369 -13.30 6.60 -31.34
CA LEU A 369 -14.42 7.21 -30.62
C LEU A 369 -15.20 8.19 -31.51
N PRO A 370 -16.51 8.42 -31.24
CA PRO A 370 -17.30 9.39 -31.98
C PRO A 370 -16.71 10.81 -31.92
N GLU A 371 -16.80 11.54 -33.04
CA GLU A 371 -16.45 12.96 -33.07
C GLU A 371 -17.34 13.78 -32.11
N GLY A 372 -16.80 14.85 -31.54
CA GLY A 372 -17.55 15.70 -30.59
C GLY A 372 -17.76 15.08 -29.20
N ILE A 373 -16.92 14.13 -28.80
CA ILE A 373 -16.99 13.50 -27.47
C ILE A 373 -16.91 14.55 -26.35
N LYS A 374 -17.87 14.51 -25.42
CA LYS A 374 -17.89 15.42 -24.26
C LYS A 374 -16.86 14.99 -23.21
N ARG A 375 -16.45 15.92 -22.34
CA ARG A 375 -15.52 15.63 -21.23
C ARG A 375 -15.96 14.46 -20.36
N ASN A 376 -17.25 14.40 -19.99
CA ASN A 376 -17.79 13.30 -19.17
C ASN A 376 -17.69 11.93 -19.85
N GLN A 377 -17.81 11.89 -21.17
CA GLN A 377 -17.64 10.67 -21.95
C GLN A 377 -16.16 10.25 -22.01
N ALA A 378 -15.24 11.20 -22.19
CA ALA A 378 -13.79 10.92 -22.13
C ALA A 378 -13.35 10.43 -20.73
N ILE A 379 -13.88 11.03 -19.65
CA ILE A 379 -13.68 10.55 -18.27
C ILE A 379 -14.19 9.11 -18.13
N LYS A 380 -15.39 8.83 -18.65
CA LYS A 380 -15.99 7.48 -18.64
C LYS A 380 -15.13 6.45 -19.38
N VAL A 381 -14.58 6.80 -20.55
CA VAL A 381 -13.66 5.92 -21.29
C VAL A 381 -12.46 5.54 -20.42
N LEU A 382 -11.81 6.52 -19.81
CA LEU A 382 -10.63 6.27 -18.98
C LEU A 382 -10.96 5.49 -17.69
N GLU A 383 -12.13 5.74 -17.11
CA GLU A 383 -12.65 4.93 -15.99
C GLU A 383 -12.95 3.49 -16.43
N ASN A 384 -13.49 3.26 -17.62
CA ASN A 384 -13.71 1.91 -18.13
C ASN A 384 -12.38 1.16 -18.32
N ILE A 385 -11.33 1.85 -18.78
CA ILE A 385 -9.97 1.30 -18.83
C ILE A 385 -9.55 0.85 -17.44
N ARG A 386 -9.74 1.68 -16.41
CA ARG A 386 -9.45 1.32 -15.01
C ARG A 386 -10.24 0.10 -14.53
N LEU A 387 -11.51 -0.01 -14.92
CA LEU A 387 -12.43 -1.03 -14.43
C LEU A 387 -12.31 -2.38 -15.14
N GLY A 388 -11.71 -2.44 -16.34
CA GLY A 388 -11.48 -3.71 -17.02
C GLY A 388 -11.22 -3.65 -18.53
N ASN A 389 -11.40 -2.51 -19.20
CA ASN A 389 -10.98 -2.36 -20.59
C ASN A 389 -9.46 -2.11 -20.66
N ASN A 390 -8.66 -3.04 -20.19
CA ASN A 390 -7.20 -2.95 -20.19
C ASN A 390 -6.58 -4.34 -20.29
N SER A 391 -5.31 -4.37 -20.70
CA SER A 391 -4.47 -5.57 -20.60
C SER A 391 -3.29 -5.34 -19.65
N TYR A 392 -3.53 -4.82 -18.44
CA TYR A 392 -2.47 -4.51 -17.49
C TYR A 392 -1.68 -5.76 -17.09
N LYS A 393 -0.41 -5.81 -17.49
CA LYS A 393 0.47 -6.99 -17.33
C LYS A 393 -0.15 -8.26 -17.93
N GLY A 394 -0.75 -8.12 -19.11
CA GLY A 394 -1.36 -9.22 -19.87
C GLY A 394 -2.68 -9.75 -19.31
N ASN A 395 -3.23 -9.13 -18.26
CA ASN A 395 -4.46 -9.57 -17.62
C ASN A 395 -5.49 -8.44 -17.57
N ILE A 396 -6.76 -8.79 -17.78
CA ILE A 396 -7.89 -7.88 -17.57
C ILE A 396 -8.12 -7.73 -16.07
N CYS A 397 -7.76 -6.58 -15.50
CA CYS A 397 -7.85 -6.37 -14.06
C CYS A 397 -8.45 -5.02 -13.67
N LEU A 398 -8.98 -4.96 -12.44
CA LEU A 398 -9.43 -3.71 -11.84
C LEU A 398 -8.23 -2.97 -11.25
N MET A 399 -7.92 -1.82 -11.84
CA MET A 399 -6.75 -1.00 -11.48
C MET A 399 -7.08 0.05 -10.40
N SER A 400 -6.12 0.29 -9.51
CA SER A 400 -6.09 1.51 -8.71
C SER A 400 -5.71 2.72 -9.58
N ILE A 401 -5.97 3.94 -9.09
CA ILE A 401 -5.57 5.17 -9.79
C ILE A 401 -4.05 5.23 -10.03
N SER A 402 -3.25 4.73 -9.08
CA SER A 402 -1.80 4.63 -9.26
C SER A 402 -1.41 3.64 -10.35
N GLN A 403 -2.08 2.50 -10.44
CA GLN A 403 -1.83 1.49 -11.49
C GLN A 403 -2.26 2.00 -12.87
N LEU A 404 -3.40 2.69 -12.96
CA LEU A 404 -3.84 3.34 -14.19
C LEU A 404 -2.83 4.39 -14.66
N TYR A 405 -2.30 5.19 -13.75
CA TYR A 405 -1.21 6.12 -14.07
C TYR A 405 0.01 5.38 -14.64
N GLU A 406 0.48 4.33 -13.98
CA GLU A 406 1.62 3.54 -14.45
C GLU A 406 1.38 3.01 -15.87
N TYR A 407 0.21 2.42 -16.10
CA TYR A 407 -0.24 1.88 -17.37
C TYR A 407 -0.17 2.93 -18.51
N LEU A 408 -0.77 4.10 -18.28
CA LEU A 408 -0.81 5.17 -19.28
C LEU A 408 0.54 5.87 -19.47
N SER A 409 1.35 5.97 -18.40
CA SER A 409 2.67 6.60 -18.45
C SER A 409 3.69 5.79 -19.25
N ARG A 410 3.54 4.47 -19.24
CA ARG A 410 4.36 3.53 -20.02
C ARG A 410 3.88 3.36 -21.46
N LYS A 411 2.71 3.93 -21.79
CA LYS A 411 2.02 3.73 -23.08
C LYS A 411 1.68 2.26 -23.32
N ASP A 412 1.33 1.54 -22.26
CA ASP A 412 0.87 0.14 -22.34
C ASP A 412 -0.61 0.07 -22.82
N ASP A 413 -1.26 1.22 -23.03
CA ASP A 413 -2.62 1.35 -23.52
C ASP A 413 -2.72 1.06 -25.03
N LYS A 414 -3.78 0.34 -25.41
CA LYS A 414 -4.09 -0.01 -26.80
C LYS A 414 -5.32 0.75 -27.27
N VAL A 415 -5.44 0.97 -28.57
CA VAL A 415 -6.62 1.62 -29.17
C VAL A 415 -7.93 0.91 -28.78
N GLU A 416 -7.88 -0.42 -28.65
CA GLU A 416 -9.02 -1.26 -28.25
C GLU A 416 -9.53 -1.02 -26.82
N ASP A 417 -8.70 -0.47 -25.94
CA ASP A 417 -9.05 -0.17 -24.55
C ASP A 417 -10.01 1.02 -24.45
N TYR A 418 -9.95 1.92 -25.43
CA TYR A 418 -10.73 3.15 -25.49
C TYR A 418 -12.17 2.90 -25.96
N SER A 419 -13.02 2.41 -25.05
CA SER A 419 -14.43 2.17 -25.31
C SER A 419 -15.34 2.88 -24.30
N LEU A 420 -16.46 3.42 -24.77
CA LEU A 420 -17.50 4.03 -23.94
C LEU A 420 -18.25 3.01 -23.07
N ASN A 421 -18.23 1.75 -23.48
CA ASN A 421 -18.83 0.63 -22.78
C ASN A 421 -17.75 -0.27 -22.20
N ILE A 422 -17.99 -0.79 -21.00
CA ILE A 422 -17.14 -1.82 -20.41
C ILE A 422 -17.38 -3.14 -21.14
N LYS A 423 -16.33 -3.72 -21.73
CA LYS A 423 -16.41 -4.99 -22.46
C LYS A 423 -16.44 -6.16 -21.48
N GLN A 424 -15.52 -6.12 -20.51
CA GLN A 424 -15.40 -7.11 -19.45
C GLN A 424 -15.00 -6.41 -18.16
N ARG A 425 -15.64 -6.79 -17.05
CA ARG A 425 -15.28 -6.25 -15.73
C ARG A 425 -14.02 -6.94 -15.23
N GLY A 426 -13.00 -6.15 -14.91
CA GLY A 426 -11.73 -6.65 -14.41
C GLY A 426 -11.85 -7.25 -13.02
N ILE A 427 -11.03 -8.27 -12.75
CA ILE A 427 -10.91 -8.88 -11.44
C ILE A 427 -9.84 -8.11 -10.64
N PRO A 428 -10.02 -7.88 -9.32
CA PRO A 428 -8.98 -7.28 -8.49
C PRO A 428 -7.66 -8.03 -8.62
N ARG A 429 -6.55 -7.29 -8.80
CA ARG A 429 -5.22 -7.87 -9.01
C ARG A 429 -4.79 -8.87 -7.93
N ARG A 430 -5.24 -8.67 -6.68
CA ARG A 430 -4.95 -9.60 -5.57
C ARG A 430 -5.45 -11.01 -5.87
N LEU A 431 -6.65 -11.14 -6.42
CA LEU A 431 -7.25 -12.44 -6.75
C LEU A 431 -6.55 -13.10 -7.94
N ILE A 432 -6.13 -12.31 -8.93
CA ILE A 432 -5.33 -12.82 -10.06
C ILE A 432 -4.01 -13.39 -9.57
N LEU A 433 -3.30 -12.66 -8.70
CA LEU A 433 -2.04 -13.13 -8.12
C LEU A 433 -2.23 -14.34 -7.21
N GLN A 434 -3.35 -14.43 -6.50
CA GLN A 434 -3.69 -15.59 -5.69
C GLN A 434 -3.89 -16.83 -6.57
N ARG A 435 -4.71 -16.73 -7.63
CA ARG A 435 -4.91 -17.83 -8.58
C ARG A 435 -3.60 -18.29 -9.23
N GLN A 436 -2.75 -17.36 -9.65
CA GLN A 436 -1.44 -17.69 -10.22
C GLN A 436 -0.53 -18.46 -9.26
N ARG A 437 -0.60 -18.18 -7.94
CA ARG A 437 0.13 -18.94 -6.93
C ARG A 437 -0.44 -20.34 -6.77
N GLU A 438 -1.77 -20.47 -6.70
CA GLU A 438 -2.47 -21.76 -6.62
C GLU A 438 -2.12 -22.64 -7.84
N ASP A 439 -2.15 -22.07 -9.05
CA ASP A 439 -1.79 -22.77 -10.30
C ASP A 439 -0.33 -23.25 -10.28
N THR A 440 0.58 -22.44 -9.72
CA THR A 440 2.01 -22.80 -9.60
C THR A 440 2.19 -23.96 -8.61
N ILE A 441 1.48 -23.93 -7.48
CA ILE A 441 1.51 -25.02 -6.49
C ILE A 441 0.96 -26.31 -7.10
N MET A 442 -0.16 -26.25 -7.82
CA MET A 442 -0.75 -27.42 -8.49
C MET A 442 0.17 -28.02 -9.54
N ARG A 443 0.85 -27.18 -10.34
CA ARG A 443 1.85 -27.66 -11.31
C ARG A 443 3.03 -28.36 -10.62
N ASN A 444 3.56 -27.78 -9.54
CA ASN A 444 4.65 -28.40 -8.79
C ASN A 444 4.24 -29.75 -8.15
N ILE A 445 2.99 -29.87 -7.68
CA ILE A 445 2.46 -31.14 -7.17
C ILE A 445 2.38 -32.19 -8.29
N GLN A 446 1.89 -31.81 -9.46
CA GLN A 446 1.77 -32.71 -10.61
C GLN A 446 3.15 -33.16 -11.14
N GLU A 447 4.13 -32.27 -11.20
CA GLU A 447 5.52 -32.59 -11.56
C GLU A 447 6.15 -33.55 -10.54
N SER A 448 5.90 -33.33 -9.24
CA SER A 448 6.39 -34.22 -8.18
C SER A 448 5.78 -35.62 -8.23
N GLN A 449 4.49 -35.73 -8.59
CA GLN A 449 3.83 -37.03 -8.77
C GLN A 449 4.35 -37.77 -10.00
N SER A 450 4.59 -37.05 -11.10
CA SER A 450 5.10 -37.63 -12.35
C SER A 450 6.53 -38.18 -12.19
N ALA A 451 7.39 -37.46 -11.45
CA ALA A 451 8.75 -37.90 -11.14
C ALA A 451 8.80 -39.16 -10.24
N SER A 452 7.77 -39.42 -9.44
CA SER A 452 7.70 -40.60 -8.57
C SER A 452 7.19 -41.87 -9.28
N SER A 453 6.63 -41.75 -10.49
CA SER A 453 6.13 -42.88 -11.28
C SER A 453 7.12 -43.44 -12.31
N GLU A 454 8.31 -42.84 -12.46
CA GLU A 454 9.42 -43.47 -13.18
C GLU A 454 10.04 -44.56 -12.30
N THR A 455 9.38 -45.72 -12.32
CA THR A 455 9.90 -46.99 -11.84
C THR A 455 11.30 -47.22 -12.45
N PRO A 456 12.34 -47.52 -11.66
CA PRO A 456 13.62 -47.93 -12.20
C PRO A 456 13.42 -49.31 -12.84
N GLY A 457 13.16 -49.30 -14.15
CA GLY A 457 13.23 -50.49 -14.97
C GLY A 457 14.69 -50.93 -15.03
N GLU A 458 15.04 -51.87 -14.15
CA GLU A 458 16.12 -52.83 -14.33
C GLU A 458 16.11 -53.33 -15.79
N THR A 459 16.93 -52.73 -16.63
CA THR A 459 17.33 -53.32 -17.90
C THR A 459 18.76 -53.80 -17.69
N LEU A 460 18.83 -54.97 -17.04
CA LEU A 460 20.01 -55.80 -16.93
C LEU A 460 20.24 -56.47 -18.29
N THR A 461 20.92 -55.76 -19.19
CA THR A 461 21.64 -56.32 -20.34
C THR A 461 22.92 -55.51 -20.42
N GLY A 462 24.04 -56.02 -19.91
CA GLY A 462 24.74 -57.12 -20.55
C GLY A 462 25.83 -56.48 -21.42
N GLU A 463 27.04 -56.50 -20.89
CA GLU A 463 28.30 -56.05 -21.48
C GLU A 463 28.41 -56.36 -22.98
N TYR A 464 28.94 -55.43 -23.78
CA TYR A 464 30.08 -55.71 -24.65
C TYR A 464 30.83 -54.41 -24.97
N GLU A 465 32.13 -54.49 -24.71
CA GLU A 465 33.18 -53.52 -25.05
C GLU A 465 33.16 -53.14 -26.53
N GLN A 466 33.40 -51.86 -26.84
CA GLN A 466 34.42 -51.53 -27.84
C GLN A 466 34.92 -50.10 -27.66
N ASN A 467 36.19 -50.02 -27.25
CA ASN A 467 37.05 -48.88 -27.42
C ASN A 467 37.10 -48.50 -28.91
N GLN A 468 36.77 -47.26 -29.25
CA GLN A 468 37.35 -46.60 -30.40
C GLN A 468 37.63 -45.15 -30.04
N GLU A 469 38.93 -44.89 -29.87
CA GLU A 469 39.56 -43.58 -29.95
C GLU A 469 39.17 -42.95 -31.29
N HIS A 470 38.54 -41.77 -31.25
CA HIS A 470 38.53 -40.88 -32.39
C HIS A 470 39.03 -39.51 -31.95
N GLU A 471 40.19 -39.19 -32.50
CA GLU A 471 40.90 -37.92 -32.44
C GLU A 471 40.05 -36.74 -32.92
N PRO A 472 40.45 -35.51 -32.58
CA PRO A 472 39.77 -34.29 -32.96
C PRO A 472 40.28 -33.79 -34.30
N ASP A 473 39.41 -33.67 -35.30
CA ASP A 473 39.71 -32.84 -36.48
C ASP A 473 39.21 -31.42 -36.24
N GLU A 474 40.18 -30.54 -36.02
CA GLU A 474 40.12 -29.13 -36.41
C GLU A 474 39.76 -29.02 -37.90
N LEU A 475 38.95 -28.04 -38.29
CA LEU A 475 39.20 -27.10 -39.40
C LEU A 475 37.99 -26.17 -39.64
N GLU A 476 38.20 -24.92 -39.21
CA GLU A 476 37.98 -23.67 -39.96
C GLU A 476 36.56 -23.12 -40.31
N PRO A 477 36.44 -21.78 -40.42
CA PRO A 477 35.19 -21.05 -40.48
C PRO A 477 34.81 -20.65 -41.92
N GLY A 478 33.62 -21.08 -42.36
CA GLY A 478 33.04 -20.67 -43.64
C GLY A 478 32.08 -19.49 -43.48
N GLN A 479 32.52 -18.32 -43.94
CA GLN A 479 31.70 -17.15 -44.21
C GLN A 479 30.47 -17.51 -45.05
N ASN A 480 29.30 -16.94 -44.73
CA ASN A 480 28.32 -16.59 -45.76
C ASN A 480 27.57 -15.31 -45.42
N VAL A 481 27.97 -14.29 -46.16
CA VAL A 481 27.26 -13.04 -46.42
C VAL A 481 26.07 -13.35 -47.33
N SER A 482 24.88 -12.87 -46.98
CA SER A 482 23.77 -12.50 -47.89
C SER A 482 22.73 -11.81 -47.01
N GLU A 483 22.81 -10.49 -46.81
CA GLU A 483 22.14 -9.51 -47.68
C GLU A 483 20.80 -10.00 -48.21
N ASN A 484 19.71 -9.55 -47.59
CA ASN A 484 18.43 -9.37 -48.26
C ASN A 484 17.79 -8.08 -47.73
N ASN A 485 18.27 -6.97 -48.28
CA ASN A 485 17.44 -5.79 -48.49
C ASN A 485 16.50 -6.09 -49.65
N SER A 486 15.20 -5.97 -49.42
CA SER A 486 14.24 -5.68 -50.49
C SER A 486 13.07 -4.89 -49.90
N THR A 487 13.28 -3.58 -49.96
CA THR A 487 12.27 -2.54 -50.12
C THR A 487 11.45 -2.78 -51.39
N ASN A 488 10.13 -2.80 -51.26
CA ASN A 488 9.11 -2.51 -52.30
C ASN A 488 7.74 -2.76 -51.64
N PHE A 489 6.68 -1.96 -51.76
CA PHE A 489 6.25 -1.07 -52.83
C PHE A 489 5.33 0.02 -52.25
N ASP A 490 5.43 1.22 -52.82
CA ASP A 490 4.38 2.23 -52.88
C ASP A 490 3.13 1.71 -53.63
N ASN A 491 1.96 2.16 -53.20
CA ASN A 491 0.77 2.45 -54.02
C ASN A 491 -0.26 3.12 -53.08
N ILE A 492 -0.43 4.45 -53.09
CA ILE A 492 -1.31 5.22 -53.99
C ILE A 492 -2.68 4.55 -54.17
N THR A 493 -3.68 5.01 -53.41
CA THR A 493 -4.81 5.79 -53.96
C THR A 493 -5.42 6.66 -52.87
#